data_AF-A0A2N8M545-F1
#
_entry.id   AF-A0A2N8M545-F1
#
_cell.length_a   1.000
_cell.length_b   1.000
_cell.length_c   1.000
_cell.angle_alpha   90.00
_cell.angle_beta   90.00
_cell.angle_gamma   90.00
#
_symmetry.space_group_name_H-M   'P 1'
#
loop_
_entity.id
_entity.type
_entity.pdbx_description
1 polymer ?
#
loop_
_entity_poly.entity_id
_entity_poly.type
_entity_poly.pdbx_seq_one_letter_code
_entity_poly.pdbx_strand_id
1 'polypeptide(L)'
;MRALFGVLLSLPLSMMLMGLAAAWVPVPWNSWLVLQLIIGMLLWMSLSLLVALPEKAWPPLVGLLVANGIVWATLQTTGIYGGAA
;
A
#
# COMPACT_ATOMS: atom_id res chain seq x y z
N MET A 1 0.47 20.39 6.04
CA MET A 1 0.12 19.77 4.73
C MET A 1 0.93 18.52 4.41
N ARG A 2 2.26 18.51 4.58
CA ARG A 2 3.12 17.31 4.37
C ARG A 2 2.58 16.03 5.01
N ALA A 3 2.28 16.06 6.30
CA ALA A 3 1.82 14.88 7.03
C ALA A 3 0.48 14.35 6.47
N LEU A 4 -0.41 15.26 6.04
CA LEU A 4 -1.67 14.88 5.41
C LEU A 4 -1.43 14.15 4.08
N PHE A 5 -0.56 14.65 3.21
CA PHE A 5 -0.21 13.95 1.96
C PHE A 5 0.49 12.62 2.21
N GLY A 6 1.37 12.56 3.22
CA GLY A 6 2.00 11.32 3.65
C GLY A 6 0.97 10.26 4.04
N VAL A 7 0.00 10.64 4.89
CA VAL A 7 -1.11 9.79 5.35
C VAL A 7 -2.05 9.40 4.20
N LEU A 8 -2.37 10.33 3.30
CA LEU A 8 -3.27 10.08 2.18
C LEU A 8 -2.65 9.18 1.10
N LEU A 9 -1.35 9.27 0.85
CA LEU A 9 -0.67 8.44 -0.15
C LEU A 9 -0.24 7.07 0.44
N SER A 10 -0.05 6.98 1.74
CA SER A 10 0.31 5.72 2.40
C SER A 10 -0.87 4.76 2.54
N LEU A 11 -2.10 5.27 2.70
CA LEU A 11 -3.31 4.46 2.80
C LEU A 11 -3.56 3.61 1.55
N PRO A 12 -3.69 4.16 0.33
CA PRO A 12 -3.92 3.37 -0.87
C PRO A 12 -2.76 2.40 -1.11
N LEU A 13 -1.52 2.83 -0.91
CA LEU A 13 -0.35 1.94 -1.05
C LEU A 13 -0.43 0.73 -0.12
N SER A 14 -0.77 0.94 1.16
CA SER A 14 -0.90 -0.16 2.12
C SER A 14 -1.96 -1.18 1.70
N MET A 15 -3.12 -0.73 1.22
CA MET A 15 -4.19 -1.62 0.76
C MET A 15 -3.82 -2.34 -0.54
N MET A 16 -3.17 -1.65 -1.47
CA MET A 16 -2.73 -2.25 -2.73
C MET A 16 -1.65 -3.32 -2.50
N LEU A 17 -0.73 -3.11 -1.54
CA LEU A 17 0.25 -4.11 -1.13
C LEU A 17 -0.41 -5.35 -0.51
N MET A 18 -1.47 -5.17 0.28
CA MET A 18 -2.29 -6.29 0.77
C MET A 18 -2.95 -7.05 -0.40
N GLY A 19 -3.44 -6.31 -1.40
CA GLY A 19 -3.96 -6.91 -2.64
C GLY A 19 -2.93 -7.73 -3.41
N LEU A 20 -1.69 -7.23 -3.54
CA LEU A 20 -0.59 -7.98 -4.17
C LEU A 20 -0.22 -9.23 -3.37
N ALA A 21 -0.14 -9.11 -2.05
CA ALA A 21 0.10 -10.26 -1.18
C ALA A 21 -1.00 -11.32 -1.38
N ALA A 22 -2.26 -10.88 -1.48
CA ALA A 22 -3.38 -11.76 -1.75
C ALA A 22 -3.32 -12.44 -3.13
N ALA A 23 -2.78 -11.75 -4.13
CA ALA A 23 -2.60 -12.31 -5.48
C ALA A 23 -1.50 -13.38 -5.53
N TRP A 24 -0.48 -13.29 -4.68
CA TRP A 24 0.70 -14.16 -4.75
C TRP A 24 0.69 -15.32 -3.76
N VAL A 25 -0.03 -15.20 -2.65
CA VAL A 25 -0.03 -16.20 -1.58
C VAL A 25 -1.36 -16.97 -1.60
N PRO A 26 -1.36 -18.28 -1.94
CA PRO A 26 -2.57 -19.08 -2.07
C PRO A 26 -3.06 -19.56 -0.68
N VAL A 27 -3.75 -18.66 0.04
CA VAL A 27 -4.25 -18.89 1.40
C VAL A 27 -5.70 -18.40 1.48
N PRO A 28 -6.55 -18.94 2.37
CA PRO A 28 -7.94 -18.50 2.54
C PRO A 28 -8.04 -17.10 3.17
N TRP A 29 -7.73 -16.06 2.40
CA TRP A 29 -7.71 -14.66 2.84
C TRP A 29 -9.02 -14.20 3.49
N ASN A 30 -10.16 -14.69 3.00
CA ASN A 30 -11.49 -14.40 3.57
C ASN A 30 -11.62 -14.78 5.05
N SER A 31 -10.90 -15.79 5.52
CA SER A 31 -10.91 -16.20 6.92
C SER A 31 -10.06 -15.27 7.82
N TRP A 32 -9.21 -14.43 7.21
CA TRP A 32 -8.19 -13.62 7.90
C TRP A 32 -8.46 -12.12 7.80
N LEU A 33 -9.71 -11.70 7.57
CA LEU A 33 -10.07 -10.28 7.39
C LEU A 33 -9.56 -9.38 8.53
N VAL A 34 -9.67 -9.83 9.78
CA VAL A 34 -9.17 -9.08 10.94
C VAL A 34 -7.65 -8.89 10.86
N LEU A 35 -6.92 -9.96 10.52
CA LEU A 35 -5.47 -9.92 10.39
C LEU A 35 -5.04 -9.03 9.21
N GLN A 36 -5.78 -9.06 8.10
CA GLN A 36 -5.53 -8.16 6.97
C GLN A 36 -5.70 -6.69 7.35
N LEU A 37 -6.75 -6.35 8.12
CA LEU A 37 -6.97 -4.99 8.62
C LEU A 37 -5.84 -4.54 9.55
N ILE A 38 -5.40 -5.41 10.47
CA ILE A 38 -4.30 -5.12 11.39
C ILE A 38 -3.01 -4.86 10.58
N ILE A 39 -2.66 -5.75 9.64
CA ILE A 39 -1.45 -5.59 8.83
C ILE A 39 -1.54 -4.33 7.97
N GLY A 40 -2.67 -4.09 7.31
CA GLY A 40 -2.90 -2.89 6.51
C GLY A 40 -2.76 -1.61 7.35
N MET A 41 -3.30 -1.61 8.57
CA MET A 41 -3.17 -0.49 9.51
C MET A 41 -1.72 -0.27 9.96
N LEU A 42 -0.99 -1.35 10.29
CA LEU A 42 0.42 -1.27 10.67
C LEU A 42 1.29 -0.76 9.51
N LEU A 43 1.05 -1.23 8.29
CA LEU A 43 1.73 -0.74 7.08
C LEU A 43 1.43 0.75 6.86
N TRP A 44 0.16 1.14 6.98
CA TRP A 44 -0.26 2.52 6.81
C TRP A 44 0.41 3.46 7.82
N MET A 45 0.41 3.08 9.10
CA MET A 45 1.08 3.83 10.17
C MET A 45 2.58 3.93 9.91
N SER A 46 3.23 2.82 9.56
CA SER A 46 4.69 2.78 9.29
C SER A 46 5.09 3.71 8.15
N LEU A 47 4.37 3.64 7.01
CA LEU A 47 4.63 4.51 5.86
C LEU A 47 4.40 5.98 6.20
N SER A 48 3.35 6.29 6.97
CA SER A 48 3.05 7.65 7.41
C SER A 48 4.14 8.21 8.32
N LEU A 49 4.69 7.38 9.22
CA LEU A 49 5.82 7.74 10.08
C LEU A 49 7.09 7.97 9.26
N LEU A 50 7.38 7.11 8.28
CA LEU A 50 8.55 7.27 7.40
C LEU A 50 8.53 8.60 6.63
N VAL A 51 7.35 9.11 6.26
CA VAL A 51 7.23 10.45 5.65
C VAL A 51 7.46 11.58 6.67
N ALA A 52 7.15 11.34 7.93
CA ALA A 52 7.27 12.33 9.00
C ALA A 52 8.71 12.53 9.49
N LEU A 53 9.54 11.47 9.46
CA LEU A 53 10.92 11.47 9.99
C LEU A 53 11.86 12.48 9.31
N PRO A 54 11.91 12.64 7.97
CA PRO A 54 12.92 13.47 7.34
C PRO A 54 12.60 14.96 7.51
N GLU A 55 13.65 15.77 7.66
CA GLU A 55 13.52 17.24 7.65
C GLU A 55 12.98 17.74 6.31
N LYS A 56 13.42 17.11 5.21
CA LYS A 56 12.99 17.44 3.85
C LYS A 56 11.84 16.53 3.42
N ALA A 57 10.68 17.14 3.24
CA ALA A 57 9.39 16.49 3.00
C ALA A 57 9.22 15.81 1.64
N TRP A 58 9.80 16.39 0.60
CA TRP A 58 9.43 16.07 -0.78
C TRP A 58 9.98 14.73 -1.28
N PRO A 59 11.19 14.25 -0.91
CA PRO A 59 11.68 12.97 -1.43
C PRO A 59 10.81 11.77 -1.00
N PRO A 60 10.39 11.64 0.28
CA PRO A 60 9.47 10.57 0.69
C PRO A 60 8.10 10.64 0.00
N LEU A 61 7.56 11.85 -0.21
CA LEU A 61 6.27 12.02 -0.88
C LEU A 61 6.33 11.61 -2.35
N VAL A 62 7.40 11.97 -3.05
CA VAL A 62 7.65 11.49 -4.43
C VAL A 62 7.81 9.97 -4.43
N GLY A 63 8.55 9.41 -3.47
CA GLY A 63 8.68 7.97 -3.31
C GLY A 63 7.34 7.26 -3.14
N LEU A 64 6.45 7.78 -2.28
CA LEU A 64 5.10 7.25 -2.12
C LEU A 64 4.27 7.35 -3.40
N LEU A 65 4.33 8.47 -4.12
CA LEU A 65 3.61 8.63 -5.39
C LEU A 65 4.06 7.59 -6.41
N VAL A 66 5.37 7.43 -6.58
CA VAL A 66 5.96 6.46 -7.51
C VAL A 66 5.60 5.03 -7.10
N ALA A 67 5.71 4.70 -5.80
CA ALA A 67 5.34 3.39 -5.29
C ALA A 67 3.85 3.07 -5.52
N ASN A 68 2.95 4.04 -5.31
CA ASN A 68 1.54 3.88 -5.65
C ASN A 68 1.35 3.55 -7.13
N GLY A 69 2.01 4.29 -8.02
CA GLY A 69 1.93 4.03 -9.47
C GLY A 69 2.44 2.65 -9.86
N ILE A 70 3.58 2.22 -9.30
CA ILE A 70 4.16 0.89 -9.57
C ILE A 70 3.22 -0.21 -9.08
N VAL A 71 2.82 -0.16 -7.82
CA VAL A 71 1.97 -1.20 -7.22
C VAL A 71 0.61 -1.27 -7.92
N TRP A 72 0.03 -0.11 -8.26
CA TRP A 72 -1.19 -0.06 -9.04
C TRP A 72 -1.04 -0.73 -10.41
N ALA A 73 0.04 -0.44 -11.15
CA ALA A 73 0.33 -1.07 -12.43
C ALA A 73 0.55 -2.58 -12.29
N THR A 74 1.27 -3.02 -11.25
CA THR A 74 1.47 -4.45 -10.95
C THR A 74 0.15 -5.15 -10.62
N LEU A 75 -0.76 -4.51 -9.90
CA LEU A 75 -2.07 -5.10 -9.60
C LEU A 75 -2.88 -5.40 -10.87
N GLN A 76 -2.76 -4.57 -11.92
CA GLN A 76 -3.44 -4.81 -13.20
C GLN A 76 -2.98 -6.10 -13.88
N THR A 77 -1.78 -6.61 -13.56
CA THR A 77 -1.26 -7.86 -14.12
C THR A 77 -1.66 -9.09 -13.29
N THR A 78 -2.47 -8.91 -12.23
CA THR A 78 -2.93 -10.00 -11.38
C THR A 78 -4.36 -10.41 -11.72
N GLY A 79 -4.70 -11.67 -11.47
CA GLY A 79 -6.07 -12.18 -11.66
C GLY A 79 -7.14 -11.53 -10.77
N ILE A 80 -6.75 -10.69 -9.80
CA ILE A 80 -7.67 -9.96 -8.92
C ILE A 80 -8.30 -8.75 -9.63
N TYR A 81 -7.57 -8.09 -10.53
CA TYR A 81 -8.01 -6.84 -11.18
C TYR A 81 -8.13 -6.93 -12.71
N GLY A 82 -8.08 -8.13 -13.28
CA GLY A 82 -8.35 -8.36 -14.71
C GLY A 82 -7.15 -8.82 -15.53
N GLY A 83 -5.97 -8.98 -14.93
CA GLY A 83 -4.79 -9.57 -15.56
C GLY A 83 -4.81 -11.09 -15.47
N ALA A 84 -5.78 -11.72 -16.15
CA ALA A 84 -5.76 -13.09 -16.68
C ALA A 84 -7.19 -13.49 -17.07
N ALA A 85 -7.53 -13.26 -18.34
CA ALA A 85 -8.12 -14.29 -19.17
C ALA A 85 -7.07 -14.64 -20.24
#